data_AF-A0A5Q4SQM6-F1
#
_entry.id   AF-A0A5Q4SQM6-F1
#
_cell.length_a   1.000
_cell.length_b   1.000
_cell.length_c   1.000
_cell.angle_alpha   90.00
_cell.angle_beta   90.00
_cell.angle_gamma   90.00
#
_symmetry.space_group_name_H-M   'P 1'
#
loop_
_entity.id
_entity.type
_entity.pdbx_description
1 polymer ?
#
loop_
_entity_poly.entity_id
_entity_poly.type
_entity_poly.pdbx_seq_one_letter_code
_entity_poly.pdbx_strand_id
1 'polypeptide(L)'
;MSDPNPYADDSYKWGPPQPPGNPPTMPDGQGYGYPAAGAAPAYGYPQPLPDSAAQPGPGYGYPAGQPTEPGFNLPAQQGGGGVPMLSLGDITVMNDGIVTPSGTLPLKGAVWTATDMSRTEEKIPTVGIVLAIIFALFCLIGLLFLLMKEKRTTGFVQITVTSGGRHHQTMIPATGPETFQWVMSQVNTARSMSA
;
A
#
# COMPACT_ATOMS: atom_id res chain seq x y z
N MET A 1 44.33 -16.32 37.45
CA MET A 1 43.17 -15.65 38.07
C MET A 1 42.37 -15.09 36.92
N SER A 2 41.22 -15.68 36.63
CA SER A 2 40.32 -15.26 35.57
C SER A 2 39.15 -14.59 36.25
N ASP A 3 39.05 -13.27 36.14
CA ASP A 3 37.94 -12.52 36.73
C ASP A 3 36.60 -12.99 36.13
N PRO A 4 35.56 -13.22 36.94
CA PRO A 4 34.21 -13.52 36.44
C PRO A 4 33.65 -12.34 35.67
N ASN A 5 33.13 -12.59 34.47
CA ASN A 5 32.44 -11.60 33.65
C ASN A 5 31.17 -11.08 34.37
N PRO A 6 31.10 -9.79 34.76
CA PRO A 6 30.01 -9.26 35.60
C PRO A 6 28.72 -8.94 34.84
N TYR A 7 28.60 -9.37 33.57
CA TYR A 7 27.42 -9.15 32.73
C TYR A 7 26.61 -10.42 32.45
N ALA A 8 26.89 -11.52 33.16
CA ALA A 8 26.13 -12.77 33.05
C ALA A 8 24.90 -12.80 33.97
N ASP A 9 24.25 -11.66 34.21
CA ASP A 9 23.11 -11.59 35.12
C ASP A 9 21.79 -11.46 34.35
N ASP A 10 20.81 -12.25 34.80
CA ASP A 10 19.57 -12.68 34.15
C ASP A 10 18.51 -11.57 33.96
N SER A 11 18.91 -10.36 33.56
CA SER A 11 18.04 -9.17 33.58
C SER A 11 17.07 -9.04 32.40
N TYR A 12 17.04 -9.96 31.43
CA TYR A 12 16.16 -9.88 30.24
C TYR A 12 14.94 -10.80 30.28
N LYS A 13 14.66 -11.47 31.40
CA LYS A 13 13.50 -12.35 31.52
C LYS A 13 12.24 -11.58 31.94
N TRP A 14 11.70 -10.77 31.04
CA TRP A 14 10.34 -10.22 31.18
C TRP A 14 9.37 -10.96 30.27
N GLY A 15 8.52 -11.80 30.88
CA GLY A 15 7.47 -12.57 30.22
C GLY A 15 6.91 -13.64 31.17
N PRO A 16 5.62 -13.98 31.07
CA PRO A 16 5.02 -14.99 31.96
C PRO A 16 5.69 -16.36 31.77
N PRO A 17 5.80 -17.19 32.82
CA PRO A 17 6.48 -18.49 32.74
C PRO A 17 5.77 -19.43 31.76
N GLN A 18 6.53 -20.01 30.82
CA GLN A 18 6.04 -21.06 29.93
C GLN A 18 5.78 -22.36 30.73
N PRO A 19 4.58 -22.96 30.62
CA PRO A 19 4.31 -24.28 31.19
C PRO A 19 5.12 -25.38 30.50
N PRO A 20 5.48 -26.48 31.20
CA PRO A 20 6.14 -27.64 30.60
C PRO A 20 5.29 -28.24 29.47
N GLY A 21 5.92 -28.44 28.31
CA GLY A 21 5.25 -29.00 27.14
C GLY A 21 4.87 -30.47 27.31
N ASN A 22 3.58 -30.74 27.39
CA ASN A 22 3.03 -32.07 27.05
C ASN A 22 2.82 -32.14 25.53
N PRO A 23 3.27 -33.19 24.83
CA PRO A 23 2.91 -33.38 23.44
C PRO A 23 1.40 -33.71 23.35
N PRO A 24 0.62 -33.05 22.47
CA PRO A 24 -0.76 -33.44 22.24
C PRO A 24 -0.79 -34.78 21.51
N THR A 25 -1.34 -35.81 22.16
CA THR A 25 -1.85 -37.00 21.47
C THR A 25 -3.03 -36.55 20.60
N MET A 26 -2.85 -36.57 19.27
CA MET A 26 -3.93 -36.26 18.33
C MET A 26 -4.86 -37.48 18.19
N PRO A 27 -6.17 -37.34 18.39
CA PRO A 27 -7.15 -38.28 17.89
C PRO A 27 -7.32 -38.07 16.38
N ASP A 28 -7.52 -39.18 15.70
CA ASP A 28 -7.80 -39.30 14.28
C ASP A 28 -8.98 -38.41 13.82
N GLY A 29 -8.79 -37.74 12.67
CA GLY A 29 -9.89 -37.26 11.84
C GLY A 29 -10.40 -35.84 12.08
N GLN A 30 -10.24 -35.02 11.03
CA GLN A 30 -11.07 -33.85 10.68
C GLN A 30 -10.74 -32.51 11.36
N GLY A 31 -9.73 -31.81 10.82
CA GLY A 31 -9.46 -30.40 11.05
C GLY A 31 -9.59 -29.58 9.76
N TYR A 32 -10.42 -28.53 9.81
CA TYR A 32 -10.65 -27.58 8.74
C TYR A 32 -9.35 -26.85 8.30
N GLY A 33 -9.12 -26.78 6.99
CA GLY A 33 -8.45 -25.62 6.39
C GLY A 33 -6.97 -25.71 6.04
N TYR A 34 -6.33 -26.89 6.05
CA TYR A 34 -5.02 -27.07 5.42
C TYR A 34 -5.15 -27.85 4.11
N PRO A 35 -4.64 -27.35 2.96
CA PRO A 35 -4.53 -28.18 1.77
C PRO A 35 -3.47 -29.26 2.01
N ALA A 36 -3.82 -30.49 1.66
CA ALA A 36 -2.94 -31.66 1.75
C ALA A 36 -1.64 -31.43 0.98
N ALA A 37 -0.52 -31.87 1.56
CA ALA A 37 0.77 -31.88 0.88
C ALA A 37 0.68 -32.76 -0.38
N GLY A 38 0.60 -32.11 -1.54
CA GLY A 38 0.44 -32.75 -2.85
C GLY A 38 -0.65 -32.16 -3.75
N ALA A 39 -1.50 -31.25 -3.24
CA ALA A 39 -2.50 -30.58 -4.05
C ALA A 39 -1.97 -29.26 -4.65
N ALA A 40 -2.03 -29.12 -5.98
CA ALA A 40 -1.66 -27.89 -6.68
C ALA A 40 -2.69 -26.77 -6.40
N PRO A 41 -2.25 -25.52 -6.16
CA PRO A 41 -3.16 -24.40 -5.95
C PRO A 41 -3.82 -24.00 -7.27
N ALA A 42 -5.13 -24.25 -7.40
CA ALA A 42 -5.94 -23.76 -8.51
C ALA A 42 -6.45 -22.34 -8.18
N TYR A 43 -5.60 -21.34 -8.43
CA TYR A 43 -6.02 -19.94 -8.54
C TYR A 43 -6.03 -19.56 -10.03
N GLY A 44 -7.12 -18.92 -10.46
CA GLY A 44 -7.54 -18.75 -11.86
C GLY A 44 -6.45 -18.20 -12.78
N TYR A 45 -6.04 -19.03 -13.73
CA TYR A 45 -5.29 -18.64 -14.92
C TYR A 45 -6.26 -18.28 -16.05
N PRO A 46 -5.96 -17.28 -16.90
CA PRO A 46 -6.58 -17.18 -18.21
C PRO A 46 -6.27 -18.44 -19.02
N GLN A 47 -7.31 -19.02 -19.58
CA GLN A 47 -7.28 -20.22 -20.40
C GLN A 47 -6.29 -20.07 -21.58
N PRO A 48 -5.40 -21.04 -21.85
CA PRO A 48 -4.57 -20.99 -23.05
C PRO A 48 -5.46 -21.09 -24.29
N LEU A 49 -5.27 -20.16 -25.23
CA LEU A 49 -5.96 -20.19 -26.52
C LEU A 49 -5.56 -21.47 -27.30
N PRO A 50 -6.50 -22.08 -28.05
CA PRO A 50 -6.22 -23.25 -28.87
C PRO A 50 -5.17 -22.94 -29.96
N ASP A 51 -4.37 -23.96 -30.32
CA ASP A 51 -3.26 -23.96 -31.30
C ASP A 51 -3.61 -23.51 -32.74
N SER A 52 -4.85 -23.09 -32.99
CA SER A 52 -5.30 -22.50 -34.26
C SER A 52 -4.93 -21.02 -34.43
N ALA A 53 -4.31 -20.37 -33.43
CA ALA A 53 -3.82 -19.00 -33.54
C ALA A 53 -2.37 -18.87 -34.05
N ALA A 54 -1.67 -19.99 -34.27
CA ALA A 54 -0.26 -20.04 -34.64
C ALA A 54 -0.02 -20.19 -36.17
N GLN A 55 -0.81 -19.50 -37.00
CA GLN A 55 -0.62 -19.56 -38.46
C GLN A 55 -0.18 -18.19 -39.01
N PRO A 56 1.04 -18.07 -39.58
CA PRO A 56 1.49 -16.84 -40.23
C PRO A 56 0.67 -16.63 -41.51
N GLY A 57 -0.30 -15.72 -41.44
CA GLY A 57 -1.05 -15.25 -42.59
C GLY A 57 -0.18 -14.38 -43.51
N PRO A 58 -0.40 -14.41 -44.84
CA PRO A 58 0.39 -13.65 -45.81
C PRO A 58 0.28 -12.14 -45.56
N GLY A 59 1.45 -11.50 -45.48
CA GLY A 59 1.62 -10.10 -45.15
C GLY A 59 0.90 -9.16 -46.10
N TYR A 60 0.08 -8.29 -45.53
CA TYR A 60 -0.30 -7.03 -46.12
C TYR A 60 0.48 -5.92 -45.41
N GLY A 61 1.47 -5.38 -46.11
CA GLY A 61 2.27 -4.25 -45.66
C GLY A 61 1.44 -2.98 -45.62
N TYR A 62 1.43 -2.33 -44.45
CA TYR A 62 1.04 -0.93 -44.33
C TYR A 62 2.29 -0.05 -44.42
N PRO A 63 2.26 1.04 -45.21
CA PRO A 63 3.43 1.88 -45.41
C PRO A 63 3.73 2.73 -44.16
N ALA A 64 5.02 2.85 -43.89
CA ALA A 64 5.62 3.74 -42.92
C ALA A 64 5.32 5.22 -43.22
N GLY A 65 5.14 6.02 -42.17
CA GLY A 65 5.13 7.48 -42.26
C GLY A 65 4.37 8.14 -41.12
N GLN A 66 4.97 8.24 -39.93
CA GLN A 66 4.54 9.27 -38.97
C GLN A 66 5.03 10.63 -39.49
N PRO A 67 4.15 11.64 -39.63
CA PRO A 67 4.58 13.01 -39.89
C PRO A 67 5.41 13.49 -38.72
N THR A 68 6.68 13.80 -38.98
CA THR A 68 7.55 14.50 -38.04
C THR A 68 7.10 15.96 -38.04
N GLU A 69 6.30 16.36 -37.04
CA GLU A 69 6.05 17.78 -36.80
C GLU A 69 7.31 18.43 -36.24
N PRO A 70 7.82 19.52 -36.87
CA PRO A 70 8.99 20.21 -36.39
C PRO A 70 8.61 21.23 -35.31
N GLY A 71 9.10 21.00 -34.10
CA GLY A 71 9.35 22.06 -33.14
C GLY A 71 8.38 22.12 -31.96
N PHE A 72 8.59 21.26 -30.98
CA PHE A 72 8.45 21.61 -29.56
C PHE A 72 9.39 20.70 -28.77
N ASN A 73 10.54 21.24 -28.35
CA ASN A 73 11.43 20.57 -27.40
C ASN A 73 10.74 20.52 -26.04
N LEU A 74 9.95 19.48 -25.78
CA LEU A 74 9.66 19.08 -24.40
C LEU A 74 10.96 18.51 -23.82
N PRO A 75 11.37 18.89 -22.59
CA PRO A 75 12.47 18.23 -21.93
C PRO A 75 12.12 16.75 -21.76
N ALA A 76 12.85 15.89 -22.47
CA ALA A 76 12.76 14.45 -22.29
C ALA A 76 13.11 14.13 -20.83
N GLN A 77 12.12 13.72 -20.06
CA GLN A 77 12.31 13.20 -18.72
C GLN A 77 13.16 11.93 -18.85
N GLN A 78 14.45 12.07 -18.54
CA GLN A 78 15.44 11.02 -18.61
C GLN A 78 15.23 10.04 -17.44
N GLY A 79 14.22 9.17 -17.57
CA GLY A 79 13.98 8.03 -16.70
C GLY A 79 13.72 6.81 -17.58
N GLY A 80 14.42 5.71 -17.31
CA GLY A 80 14.44 4.50 -18.15
C GLY A 80 13.05 4.06 -18.62
N GLY A 81 12.98 3.61 -19.87
CA GLY A 81 11.75 3.20 -20.57
C GLY A 81 11.13 1.91 -20.02
N GLY A 82 10.72 1.92 -18.75
CA GLY A 82 9.93 0.89 -18.10
C GLY A 82 8.47 1.34 -17.94
N VAL A 83 7.54 0.38 -18.01
CA VAL A 83 6.13 0.63 -17.67
C VAL A 83 6.03 0.91 -16.16
N PRO A 84 5.38 2.00 -15.72
CA PRO A 84 5.20 2.28 -14.30
C PRO A 84 4.30 1.22 -13.67
N MET A 85 4.80 0.52 -12.65
CA MET A 85 4.08 -0.57 -11.97
C MET A 85 3.24 -0.04 -10.81
N LEU A 86 3.73 0.99 -10.12
CA LEU A 86 3.07 1.61 -8.99
C LEU A 86 3.49 3.08 -8.88
N SER A 87 2.56 3.96 -8.53
CA SER A 87 2.85 5.38 -8.25
C SER A 87 2.40 5.73 -6.84
N LEU A 88 3.31 6.29 -6.05
CA LEU A 88 3.10 6.74 -4.68
C LEU A 88 3.38 8.24 -4.63
N GLY A 89 2.33 9.05 -4.80
CA GLY A 89 2.50 10.51 -4.95
C GLY A 89 3.34 10.84 -6.18
N ASP A 90 4.52 11.43 -5.95
CA ASP A 90 5.54 11.76 -6.95
C ASP A 90 6.62 10.68 -7.15
N ILE A 91 6.54 9.57 -6.40
CA ILE A 91 7.44 8.42 -6.54
C ILE A 91 6.83 7.43 -7.52
N THR A 92 7.56 7.07 -8.57
CA THR A 92 7.15 6.04 -9.53
C THR A 92 8.03 4.81 -9.39
N VAL A 93 7.43 3.65 -9.11
CA VAL A 93 8.12 2.36 -9.09
C VAL A 93 8.02 1.72 -10.47
N MET A 94 9.18 1.47 -11.07
CA MET A 94 9.34 0.75 -12.34
C MET A 94 9.85 -0.67 -12.06
N ASN A 95 9.96 -1.49 -13.11
CA ASN A 95 10.41 -2.87 -12.99
C ASN A 95 11.88 -3.01 -12.56
N ASP A 96 12.73 -2.05 -12.94
CA ASP A 96 14.18 -2.06 -12.71
C ASP A 96 14.66 -1.03 -11.68
N GLY A 97 13.82 -0.04 -11.35
CA GLY A 97 14.20 1.07 -10.47
C GLY A 97 13.03 1.87 -9.93
N ILE A 98 13.34 2.79 -9.03
CA ILE A 98 12.38 3.73 -8.45
C ILE A 98 12.77 5.12 -8.94
N VAL A 99 11.85 5.80 -9.61
CA VAL A 99 12.04 7.16 -10.11
C VAL A 99 11.45 8.14 -9.12
N THR A 100 12.27 9.09 -8.66
CA THR A 100 11.86 10.18 -7.79
C THR A 100 12.32 11.52 -8.41
N PRO A 101 11.74 12.65 -8.01
CA PRO A 101 12.22 13.98 -8.42
C PRO A 101 13.71 14.21 -8.07
N SER A 102 14.23 13.54 -7.05
CA SER A 102 15.64 13.61 -6.63
C SER A 102 16.57 12.69 -7.45
N GLY A 103 16.02 11.98 -8.44
CA GLY A 103 16.72 11.02 -9.29
C GLY A 103 16.22 9.60 -9.11
N THR A 104 16.88 8.68 -9.81
CA THR A 104 16.54 7.25 -9.74
C THR A 104 17.27 6.55 -8.59
N LEU A 105 16.59 5.56 -8.03
CA LEU A 105 17.04 4.74 -6.90
C LEU A 105 16.92 3.26 -7.31
N PRO A 106 17.82 2.37 -6.84
CA PRO A 106 17.68 0.95 -7.12
C PRO A 106 16.42 0.41 -6.43
N LEU A 107 15.66 -0.43 -7.14
CA LEU A 107 14.47 -1.07 -6.57
C LEU A 107 14.85 -2.10 -5.50
N LYS A 108 15.92 -2.87 -5.77
CA LYS A 108 16.38 -3.93 -4.88
C LYS A 108 16.98 -3.37 -3.60
N GLY A 109 16.50 -3.87 -2.47
CA GLY A 109 16.91 -3.42 -1.14
C GLY A 109 16.32 -2.07 -0.72
N ALA A 110 15.33 -1.55 -1.46
CA ALA A 110 14.62 -0.35 -1.05
C ALA A 110 13.76 -0.61 0.20
N VAL A 111 13.91 0.24 1.20
CA VAL A 111 13.14 0.20 2.45
C VAL A 111 12.02 1.24 2.34
N TRP A 112 10.79 0.77 2.49
CA TRP A 112 9.58 1.60 2.43
C TRP A 112 8.95 1.76 3.81
N THR A 113 8.63 3.00 4.15
CA THR A 113 8.05 3.41 5.43
C THR A 113 6.85 4.32 5.17
N ALA A 114 5.74 4.10 5.88
CA ALA A 114 4.57 4.96 5.82
C ALA A 114 4.16 5.39 7.22
N THR A 115 3.92 6.69 7.40
CA THR A 115 3.55 7.29 8.68
C THR A 115 2.26 8.06 8.50
N ASP A 116 1.26 7.73 9.33
CA ASP A 116 -0.01 8.43 9.36
C ASP A 116 0.10 9.71 10.21
N MET A 117 -0.12 10.86 9.59
CA MET A 117 -0.30 12.14 10.28
C MET A 117 -1.71 12.70 10.09
N SER A 118 -2.68 11.82 9.78
CA SER A 118 -4.09 12.21 9.72
C SER A 118 -4.70 12.34 11.13
N ARG A 119 -5.57 13.33 11.27
CA ARG A 119 -6.45 13.53 12.43
C ARG A 119 -7.89 13.45 11.95
N THR A 120 -8.69 12.65 12.65
CA THR A 120 -10.14 12.64 12.49
C THR A 120 -10.74 13.46 13.62
N GLU A 121 -11.37 14.58 13.27
CA GLU A 121 -12.08 15.44 14.21
C GLU A 121 -13.59 15.29 13.99
N GLU A 122 -14.34 15.15 15.09
CA GLU A 122 -15.79 15.14 15.05
C GLU A 122 -16.30 16.56 15.32
N LYS A 123 -16.95 17.17 14.32
CA LYS A 123 -17.51 18.52 14.42
C LYS A 123 -19.04 18.46 14.32
N ILE A 124 -19.73 19.29 15.09
CA ILE A 124 -21.17 19.51 14.90
C ILE A 124 -21.34 20.38 13.64
N PRO A 125 -22.05 19.90 12.60
CA PRO A 125 -22.24 20.62 11.36
C PRO A 125 -23.10 21.87 11.63
N THR A 126 -22.67 23.00 11.06
CA THR A 126 -23.41 24.27 11.16
C THR A 126 -24.82 24.14 10.59
N VAL A 127 -25.00 23.31 9.55
CA VAL A 127 -26.32 23.00 8.98
C VAL A 127 -27.24 22.33 10.00
N GLY A 128 -26.71 21.39 10.81
CA GLY A 128 -27.49 20.75 11.88
C GLY A 128 -27.97 21.75 12.93
N ILE A 129 -27.14 22.73 13.28
CA ILE A 129 -27.50 23.82 14.20
C ILE A 129 -28.57 24.73 13.58
N VAL A 130 -28.42 25.13 12.31
CA VAL A 130 -29.39 26.00 11.62
C VAL A 130 -30.76 25.32 11.50
N LEU A 131 -30.78 24.04 11.09
CA LEU A 131 -32.02 23.25 11.02
C LEU A 131 -32.64 23.07 12.41
N ALA A 132 -31.83 22.88 13.44
CA ALA A 132 -32.32 22.80 14.82
C ALA A 132 -33.05 24.07 15.25
N ILE A 133 -32.52 25.25 14.92
CA ILE A 133 -33.14 26.54 15.25
C ILE A 133 -34.47 26.73 14.49
N ILE A 134 -34.51 26.39 13.20
CA ILE A 134 -35.72 26.55 12.36
C ILE A 134 -36.85 25.62 12.82
N PHE A 135 -36.53 24.35 13.11
CA PHE A 135 -37.51 23.33 13.47
C PHE A 135 -37.75 23.20 14.98
N ALA A 136 -37.04 23.95 15.83
CA ALA A 136 -37.26 23.94 17.28
C ALA A 136 -38.71 24.28 17.67
N LEU A 137 -39.31 25.23 16.95
CA LEU A 137 -40.71 25.64 17.16
C LEU A 137 -41.72 24.61 16.64
N PHE A 138 -41.31 23.74 15.70
CA PHE A 138 -42.19 22.83 14.98
C PHE A 138 -42.14 21.37 15.49
N CYS A 139 -41.91 21.16 16.80
CA CYS A 139 -42.06 19.88 17.52
C CYS A 139 -40.76 19.10 17.86
N LEU A 140 -39.77 19.70 18.53
CA LEU A 140 -38.60 19.02 19.16
C LEU A 140 -37.69 18.18 18.23
N ILE A 141 -38.08 17.91 16.98
CA ILE A 141 -37.33 17.18 15.95
C ILE A 141 -36.06 17.96 15.58
N GLY A 142 -36.08 19.29 15.73
CA GLY A 142 -34.88 20.13 15.60
C GLY A 142 -33.71 19.68 16.47
N LEU A 143 -33.99 19.11 17.65
CA LEU A 143 -32.95 18.61 18.56
C LEU A 143 -32.24 17.35 18.02
N LEU A 144 -32.94 16.52 17.24
CA LEU A 144 -32.32 15.36 16.57
C LEU A 144 -31.27 15.81 15.53
N PHE A 145 -31.43 16.98 14.92
CA PHE A 145 -30.44 17.53 13.99
C PHE A 145 -29.14 17.97 14.66
N LEU A 146 -29.14 18.26 15.98
CA LEU A 146 -27.91 18.48 16.73
C LEU A 146 -27.12 17.20 16.97
N LEU A 147 -27.77 16.03 16.92
CA LEU A 147 -27.10 14.73 16.97
C LEU A 147 -26.40 14.35 15.65
N MET A 148 -26.69 15.07 14.56
CA MET A 148 -25.96 14.90 13.30
C MET A 148 -24.51 15.32 13.55
N LYS A 149 -23.58 14.36 13.68
CA LYS A 149 -22.14 14.64 13.81
C LYS A 149 -21.49 14.46 12.45
N GLU A 150 -20.67 15.43 12.06
CA GLU A 150 -19.88 15.36 10.86
C GLU A 150 -18.47 14.92 11.23
N LYS A 151 -18.01 13.82 10.64
CA LYS A 151 -16.63 13.36 10.78
C LYS A 151 -15.81 14.00 9.67
N ARG A 152 -14.81 14.80 10.03
CA ARG A 152 -13.86 15.37 9.07
C ARG A 152 -12.48 14.79 9.34
N THR A 153 -11.94 14.08 8.36
CA THR A 153 -10.56 13.62 8.37
C THR A 153 -9.71 14.63 7.63
N THR A 154 -8.64 15.08 8.28
CA THR A 154 -7.69 16.04 7.71
C THR A 154 -6.27 15.60 8.05
N GLY A 155 -5.28 16.02 7.27
CA GLY A 155 -3.87 15.69 7.48
C GLY A 155 -3.26 14.98 6.28
N PHE A 156 -2.14 14.29 6.51
CA PHE A 156 -1.32 13.71 5.45
C PHE A 156 -0.77 12.35 5.86
N VAL A 157 -0.57 11.47 4.88
CA VAL A 157 0.20 10.24 5.04
C VAL A 157 1.55 10.47 4.38
N GLN A 158 2.60 10.36 5.18
CA GLN A 158 3.98 10.57 4.75
C GLN A 158 4.56 9.21 4.35
N ILE A 159 5.04 9.05 3.11
CA ILE A 159 5.80 7.86 2.74
C ILE A 159 7.24 8.19 2.39
N THR A 160 8.13 7.35 2.89
CA THR A 160 9.58 7.48 2.75
C THR A 160 10.11 6.23 2.09
N VAL A 161 10.91 6.43 1.04
CA VAL A 161 11.69 5.38 0.39
C VAL A 161 13.17 5.63 0.61
N THR A 162 13.90 4.60 1.04
CA THR A 162 15.35 4.66 1.24
C THR A 162 16.01 3.54 0.46
N SER A 163 16.93 3.88 -0.44
CA SER A 163 17.65 2.91 -1.26
C SER A 163 18.98 3.46 -1.74
N GLY A 164 20.02 2.61 -1.79
CA GLY A 164 21.34 2.98 -2.31
C GLY A 164 21.99 4.21 -1.61
N GLY A 165 21.71 4.41 -0.33
CA GLY A 165 22.21 5.56 0.45
C GLY A 165 21.45 6.87 0.23
N ARG A 166 20.39 6.88 -0.58
CA ARG A 166 19.52 8.03 -0.81
C ARG A 166 18.14 7.77 -0.20
N HIS A 167 17.48 8.85 0.23
CA HIS A 167 16.12 8.80 0.75
C HIS A 167 15.27 9.85 0.05
N HIS A 168 14.03 9.51 -0.23
CA HIS A 168 13.05 10.43 -0.79
C HIS A 168 11.71 10.26 -0.07
N GLN A 169 10.98 11.35 0.05
CA GLN A 169 9.74 11.37 0.82
C GLN A 169 8.68 12.19 0.11
N THR A 170 7.45 11.65 0.18
CA THR A 170 6.27 12.27 -0.37
C THR A 170 5.14 12.31 0.65
N MET A 171 4.21 13.23 0.46
CA MET A 171 3.06 13.41 1.34
C MET A 171 1.77 13.25 0.52
N ILE A 172 0.95 12.28 0.90
CA ILE A 172 -0.36 12.04 0.30
C ILE A 172 -1.42 12.66 1.21
N PRO A 173 -2.31 13.55 0.71
CA PRO A 173 -3.37 14.14 1.52
C PRO A 173 -4.34 13.05 2.00
N ALA A 174 -4.64 13.05 3.31
CA ALA A 174 -5.62 12.14 3.89
C ALA A 174 -7.03 12.68 3.64
N THR A 175 -7.69 12.14 2.61
CA THR A 175 -9.07 12.52 2.25
C THR A 175 -10.12 11.81 3.12
N GLY A 176 -9.74 10.71 3.76
CA GLY A 176 -10.59 9.92 4.65
C GLY A 176 -9.79 8.95 5.52
N PRO A 177 -10.43 8.29 6.50
CA PRO A 177 -9.80 7.28 7.35
C PRO A 177 -9.26 6.07 6.56
N GLU A 178 -9.84 5.79 5.40
CA GLU A 178 -9.45 4.71 4.49
C GLU A 178 -8.16 5.00 3.73
N THR A 179 -7.75 6.28 3.61
CA THR A 179 -6.56 6.68 2.84
C THR A 179 -5.32 5.97 3.36
N PHE A 180 -5.16 5.86 4.68
CA PHE A 180 -4.00 5.18 5.26
C PHE A 180 -3.93 3.69 4.89
N GLN A 181 -5.07 2.99 4.90
CA GLN A 181 -5.12 1.56 4.54
C GLN A 181 -4.76 1.35 3.06
N TRP A 182 -5.25 2.23 2.19
CA TRP A 182 -4.91 2.21 0.77
C TRP A 182 -3.41 2.49 0.52
N VAL A 183 -2.83 3.47 1.22
CA VAL A 183 -1.39 3.74 1.14
C VAL A 183 -0.58 2.55 1.66
N MET A 184 -0.98 1.95 2.78
CA MET A 184 -0.30 0.80 3.36
C MET A 184 -0.32 -0.41 2.40
N SER A 185 -1.44 -0.66 1.70
CA SER A 185 -1.52 -1.70 0.68
C SER A 185 -0.50 -1.50 -0.45
N GLN A 186 -0.40 -0.28 -0.97
CA GLN A 186 0.59 0.03 -2.03
C GLN A 186 2.03 -0.06 -1.54
N VAL A 187 2.29 0.40 -0.31
CA VAL A 187 3.63 0.30 0.30
C VAL A 187 4.04 -1.16 0.49
N ASN A 188 3.09 -2.04 0.84
CA ASN A 188 3.35 -3.48 0.89
C ASN A 188 3.64 -4.06 -0.49
N THR A 189 2.92 -3.64 -1.54
CA THR A 189 3.24 -4.00 -2.93
C THR A 189 4.64 -3.52 -3.31
N ALA A 190 4.99 -2.26 -3.03
CA ALA A 190 6.32 -1.70 -3.27
C ALA A 190 7.42 -2.49 -2.55
N ARG A 191 7.19 -2.88 -1.29
CA ARG A 191 8.09 -3.72 -0.52
C ARG A 191 8.30 -5.10 -1.15
N SER A 192 7.24 -5.73 -1.67
CA SER A 192 7.34 -7.01 -2.37
C SER A 192 8.16 -6.92 -3.67
N MET A 193 8.06 -5.80 -4.40
CA MET A 193 8.88 -5.55 -5.60
C MET A 193 10.35 -5.27 -5.28
N SER A 194 10.61 -4.74 -4.07
CA SER A 194 11.94 -4.34 -3.60
C SER A 194 12.74 -5.49 -2.96
N ALA A 195 12.05 -6.58 -2.62
CA ALA A 195 12.63 -7.80 -2.05
C ALA A 195 13.50 -8.57 -3.04
#